data_AF-A0A537DPB8-F1
#
_entry.id   AF-A0A537DPB8-F1
#
_cell.length_a   1.000
_cell.length_b   1.000
_cell.length_c   1.000
_cell.angle_alpha   90.00
_cell.angle_beta   90.00
_cell.angle_gamma   90.00
#
_symmetry.space_group_name_H-M   'P 1'
#
loop_
_entity.id
_entity.type
_entity.pdbx_description
1 polymer ?
#
loop_
_entity_poly.entity_id
_entity_poly.type
_entity_poly.pdbx_seq_one_letter_code
_entity_poly.pdbx_strand_id
1 'polypeptide(L)' 'MSLPKPGDNVKVTLMSGETIEGVVEWIDGGGAWVKGTQKNRWVPLEAFQLAQKTDDSKDDE' A
#
# COMPACT_ATOMS: atom_id res chain seq x y z
N MET A 1 10.67 -8.33 2.27
CA MET A 1 9.47 -7.49 2.03
C MET A 1 9.26 -6.64 3.26
N SER A 2 9.30 -5.32 3.11
CA SER A 2 9.06 -4.40 4.22
C SER A 2 7.63 -3.91 4.11
N LEU A 3 6.85 -4.09 5.17
CA LEU A 3 5.56 -3.41 5.27
C LEU A 3 5.77 -1.89 5.21
N PRO A 4 4.83 -1.13 4.65
CA PRO A 4 4.91 0.33 4.70
C PRO A 4 4.92 0.79 6.16
N LYS A 5 5.29 2.04 6.40
CA LYS A 5 5.29 2.66 7.72
C LYS A 5 4.35 3.87 7.73
N PRO A 6 3.85 4.28 8.91
CA PRO A 6 3.17 5.56 9.05
C PRO A 6 4.02 6.70 8.46
N GLY A 7 3.44 7.49 7.56
CA GLY A 7 4.11 8.54 6.80
C GLY A 7 4.52 8.15 5.38
N ASP A 8 4.53 6.85 5.02
CA ASP A 8 4.89 6.42 3.68
C ASP A 8 3.78 6.71 2.67
N ASN A 9 4.17 7.17 1.48
CA ASN A 9 3.31 7.23 0.32
C ASN A 9 3.18 5.83 -0.29
N VAL A 10 1.94 5.36 -0.46
CA VAL A 10 1.63 4.05 -1.02
C VAL A 10 0.65 4.17 -2.17
N LYS A 11 0.82 3.31 -3.17
CA LYS A 11 -0.13 3.10 -4.25
C LYS A 11 -0.51 1.62 -4.27
N VAL A 12 -1.72 1.31 -3.85
CA VAL A 12 -2.17 -0.06 -3.64
C VAL A 12 -3.37 -0.36 -4.53
N THR A 13 -3.26 -1.41 -5.33
CA THR A 13 -4.39 -1.95 -6.10
C THR A 13 -5.06 -3.05 -5.28
N LEU A 14 -6.31 -2.81 -4.88
CA LEU A 14 -7.13 -3.77 -4.16
C LEU A 14 -7.56 -4.92 -5.10
N MET A 15 -7.95 -6.06 -4.52
CA MET A 15 -8.47 -7.21 -5.31
C MET A 15 -9.69 -6.87 -6.16
N SER A 16 -10.43 -5.81 -5.80
CA SER A 16 -11.54 -5.28 -6.59
C SER A 16 -11.10 -4.55 -7.86
N GLY A 17 -9.79 -4.39 -8.10
CA GLY A 17 -9.22 -3.57 -9.18
C GLY A 17 -9.19 -2.07 -8.89
N GLU A 18 -9.60 -1.64 -7.69
CA GLU A 18 -9.53 -0.24 -7.29
C GLU A 18 -8.11 0.11 -6.82
N THR A 19 -7.53 1.17 -7.38
CA THR A 19 -6.23 1.68 -6.94
C THR A 19 -6.43 2.83 -5.96
N ILE A 20 -5.80 2.72 -4.79
CA ILE A 20 -5.74 3.76 -3.77
C ILE A 20 -4.33 4.30 -3.73
N GLU A 21 -4.21 5.62 -3.84
CA GLU A 21 -2.96 6.33 -3.67
C GLU A 21 -3.10 7.28 -2.48
N GLY A 22 -2.17 7.21 -1.53
CA GLY A 22 -2.28 7.96 -0.28
C GLY A 22 -1.09 7.79 0.64
N VAL A 23 -1.21 8.36 1.83
CA VAL A 23 -0.21 8.24 2.90
C VAL A 23 -0.72 7.28 3.96
N VAL A 24 0.13 6.38 4.44
CA VAL A 24 -0.20 5.53 5.59
C VAL A 24 -0.25 6.39 6.84
N GLU A 25 -1.40 6.43 7.50
CA GLU A 25 -1.59 7.20 8.73
C GLU A 25 -1.17 6.38 9.96
N TRP A 26 -1.58 5.11 10.00
CA TRP A 26 -1.22 4.17 11.06
C TRP A 26 -1.41 2.72 10.59
N ILE A 27 -0.82 1.79 11.34
CA ILE A 27 -0.81 0.35 11.04
C ILE A 27 -1.20 -0.39 12.30
N ASP A 28 -2.08 -1.38 12.14
CA ASP A 28 -2.42 -2.35 13.17
C ASP A 28 -2.29 -3.75 12.54
N GLY A 29 -1.98 -4.79 13.31
CA GLY A 29 -1.39 -6.05 12.83
C GLY A 29 -2.06 -6.77 11.64
N GLY A 30 -3.28 -6.39 11.23
CA GLY A 30 -3.96 -6.88 10.02
C GLY A 30 -4.00 -5.93 8.81
N GLY A 31 -3.57 -4.67 8.92
CA GLY A 31 -3.68 -3.70 7.84
C GLY A 31 -3.14 -2.32 8.17
N ALA A 32 -3.31 -1.40 7.23
CA ALA A 32 -2.89 -0.02 7.38
C ALA A 32 -4.05 0.91 7.00
N TRP A 33 -4.21 1.98 7.76
CA TRP A 33 -5.14 3.04 7.42
C TRP A 33 -4.46 4.00 6.46
N VAL A 34 -4.96 4.08 5.23
CA VAL A 34 -4.41 4.92 4.18
C VAL A 34 -5.29 6.15 4.01
N LYS A 35 -4.69 7.32 4.21
CA LYS A 35 -5.30 8.61 3.88
C LYS A 35 -5.09 8.86 2.39
N GLY A 36 -6.07 8.45 1.59
CA GLY A 36 -6.02 8.61 0.14
C GLY A 36 -6.33 10.05 -0.29
N THR A 37 -5.89 10.42 -1.49
CA THR A 37 -6.19 11.73 -2.10
C THR A 37 -7.68 11.96 -2.32
N GLN A 38 -8.44 10.91 -2.62
CA GLN A 38 -9.89 10.98 -2.83
C GLN A 38 -10.70 10.51 -1.62
N LYS A 39 -10.23 9.49 -0.90
CA LYS A 39 -10.90 8.90 0.26
C LYS A 39 -9.92 8.17 1.17
N ASN A 40 -10.24 8.13 2.45
CA ASN A 40 -9.49 7.36 3.44
C ASN A 40 -10.04 5.93 3.48
N ARG A 41 -9.16 4.93 3.61
CA ARG A 41 -9.58 3.53 3.61
C ARG A 41 -8.61 2.64 4.37
N TRP A 42 -9.16 1.62 5.03
CA TRP A 42 -8.39 0.51 5.56
C TRP A 42 -7.93 -0.41 4.44
N VAL A 43 -6.62 -0.67 4.36
CA VAL A 43 -5.99 -1.50 3.34
C VAL A 43 -5.34 -2.69 4.03
N PRO A 44 -5.65 -3.95 3.65
CA PRO A 44 -5.03 -5.13 4.24
C PRO A 44 -3.55 -5.24 3.84
N LEU A 45 -2.71 -5.78 4.73
CA LEU A 45 -1.26 -5.88 4.50
C LEU A 45 -0.90 -6.64 3.22
N GLU A 46 -1.70 -7.63 2.85
CA GLU A 46 -1.54 -8.42 1.61
C GLU A 46 -1.58 -7.56 0.35
N ALA A 47 -2.39 -6.50 0.34
CA ALA A 47 -2.50 -5.61 -0.81
C ALA A 47 -1.22 -4.79 -1.03
N PHE A 48 -0.47 -4.47 0.03
CA PHE A 48 0.82 -3.80 -0.08
C PHE A 48 1.92 -4.71 -0.67
N GLN A 49 1.81 -6.03 -0.46
CA GLN A 49 2.76 -7.00 -1.03
C GLN A 49 2.59 -7.15 -2.54
N LEU A 50 1.35 -6.99 -3.04
CA LEU A 50 1.05 -7.02 -4.48
C LEU A 50 1.56 -5.76 -5.19
N ALA A 51 1.48 -4.59 -4.53
CA ALA A 51 1.98 -3.34 -5.07
C ALA A 51 3.50 -3.37 -5.31
N GLN A 52 4.29 -3.88 -4.36
CA GLN A 52 5.76 -3.94 -4.50
C GLN A 52 6.23 -4.91 -5.58
N LYS A 53 5.50 -6.02 -5.83
CA LYS A 53 5.87 -6.95 -6.92
C LYS A 53 5.82 -6.33 -8.32
N THR A 54 5.13 -5.20 -8.49
CA THR A 54 5.04 -4.51 -9.78
C THR A 54 6.15 -3.47 -9.96
N ASP A 55 6.76 -3.01 -8.86
CA ASP A 55 7.86 -2.01 -8.89
C ASP A 55 9.25 -2.66 -8.80
N ASP A 56 9.37 -3.88 -8.25
CA ASP A 56 10.63 -4.63 -8.11
C ASP A 56 11.05 -5.40 -9.39
N SER A 57 10.64 -4.94 -10.58
CA SER A 57 11.27 -5.34 -11.86
C SER A 57 12.30 -4.30 -12.27
N LYS A 58 13.32 -4.11 -11.44
CA LYS A 58 14.61 -3.62 -11.91
C LYS A 58 15.71 -4.28 -11.10
N ASP A 59 15.89 -5.56 -11.45
CA ASP A 59 17.08 -6.35 -11.18
C ASP A 59 18.30 -5.55 -11.68
N ASP A 60 19.28 -5.45 -10.79
CA ASP A 60 20.60 -4.85 -10.91
C ASP A 60 21.37 -5.48 -12.09
N GLU A 61 21.87 -4.69 -13.04
CA GLU A 61 23.06 -5.04 -13.85
C GLU A 61 23.91 -3.80 -14.16
#